data_AF-A0A0F9CR16-F1
#
_entry.id   AF-A0A0F9CR16-F1
#
_cell.length_a   1.000
_cell.length_b   1.000
_cell.length_c   1.000
_cell.angle_alpha   90.00
_cell.angle_beta   90.00
_cell.angle_gamma   90.00
#
_symmetry.space_group_name_H-M   'P 1'
#
loop_
_entity.id
_entity.type
_entity.pdbx_description
1 polymer ?
#
loop_
_entity_poly.entity_id
_entity_poly.type
_entity_poly.pdbx_seq_one_letter_code
_entity_poly.pdbx_strand_id
1 'polypeptide(L)' 'ADTAQSWILGPDGRFDRPAVPADGTAFNCHRFFMENPSLSGRGSAGAGDVPELTHSDD' A
#
# COMPACT_ATOMS: atom_id res chain seq x y z
N ALA A 1 -1.81 -1.83 0.14
CA ALA A 1 -2.00 -0.50 0.74
C ALA A 1 -0.79 -0.12 1.58
N ASP A 2 -0.53 1.17 1.84
CA ASP A 2 0.63 1.62 2.64
C ASP A 2 0.58 1.03 4.05
N THR A 3 1.63 0.31 4.46
CA THR A 3 1.78 -0.24 5.81
C THR A 3 2.93 0.41 6.59
N ALA A 4 3.74 1.25 5.93
CA ALA A 4 4.88 1.93 6.53
C ALA A 4 4.50 3.27 7.19
N GLN A 5 3.49 3.97 6.70
CA GLN A 5 3.08 5.32 7.14
C GLN A 5 1.60 5.40 7.52
N SER A 6 0.86 4.28 7.44
CA SER A 6 -0.54 4.20 7.85
C SER A 6 -0.71 3.77 9.31
N TRP A 7 -1.91 4.03 9.82
CA TRP A 7 -2.43 3.60 11.11
C TRP A 7 -3.85 3.10 10.96
N ILE A 8 -4.23 2.09 11.74
CA ILE A 8 -5.57 1.52 11.77
C ILE A 8 -6.27 2.05 13.02
N LEU A 9 -7.41 2.70 12.85
CA LEU A 9 -8.26 3.15 13.95
C LEU A 9 -9.15 2.00 14.42
N GLY A 10 -8.94 1.57 15.65
CA GLY A 10 -9.77 0.58 16.33
C GLY A 10 -11.09 1.17 16.84
N PRO A 11 -12.10 0.33 17.11
CA PRO A 11 -13.41 0.76 17.61
C PRO A 11 -13.35 1.37 19.02
N ASP A 12 -12.27 1.15 19.75
CA ASP A 12 -11.98 1.72 21.07
C ASP A 12 -11.26 3.08 20.99
N GLY A 13 -11.04 3.60 19.78
CA GLY A 13 -10.36 4.87 19.54
C GLY A 13 -8.84 4.78 19.56
N ARG A 14 -8.26 3.58 19.68
CA ARG A 14 -6.81 3.38 19.60
C ARG A 14 -6.33 3.31 18.16
N PHE A 15 -5.09 3.72 17.94
CA PHE A 15 -4.44 3.61 16.64
C PHE A 15 -3.33 2.56 16.72
N ASP A 16 -3.43 1.55 15.86
CA ASP A 16 -2.46 0.48 15.76
C ASP A 16 -1.72 0.54 14.43
N ARG A 17 -0.50 -0.01 14.42
CA ARG A 17 0.28 -0.15 13.20
C ARG A 17 -0.27 -1.32 12.39
N PRO A 18 -0.37 -1.19 11.05
CA PRO A 18 -0.68 -2.33 10.19
C PRO A 18 0.33 -3.46 10.40
N ALA A 19 -0.13 -4.71 10.28
CA ALA A 19 0.76 -5.86 10.34
C ALA A 19 1.84 -5.76 9.26
N VAL A 20 3.09 -5.94 9.67
CA VAL A 20 4.23 -6.03 8.75
C VAL A 20 4.37 -7.49 8.31
N PRO A 21 4.63 -7.76 7.01
CA PRO A 21 4.90 -9.12 6.54
C PRO A 21 6.07 -9.77 7.29
N ALA A 22 6.13 -11.10 7.27
CA ALA A 22 7.12 -11.88 8.03
C ALA A 22 8.57 -11.61 7.62
N ASP A 23 8.79 -11.10 6.41
CA ASP A 23 10.10 -10.66 5.91
C ASP A 23 10.55 -9.31 6.49
N GLY A 24 9.71 -8.67 7.32
CA GLY A 24 9.99 -7.38 7.97
C GLY A 24 9.83 -6.16 7.08
N THR A 25 9.40 -6.31 5.82
CA THR A 25 9.35 -5.21 4.87
C THR A 25 7.96 -4.56 4.85
N ALA A 26 7.84 -3.38 5.44
CA ALA A 26 6.63 -2.57 5.32
C ALA A 26 6.56 -1.90 3.93
N PHE A 27 5.36 -1.87 3.34
CA PHE A 27 5.11 -1.24 2.06
C PHE A 27 4.92 0.27 2.22
N ASN A 28 5.68 1.07 1.48
CA ASN A 28 5.61 2.54 1.48
C ASN A 28 5.13 3.03 0.11
N CYS A 29 3.91 3.56 0.06
CA CYS A 29 3.29 4.01 -1.19
C CYS A 29 4.05 5.20 -1.79
N HIS A 30 4.50 6.15 -0.96
CA HIS A 30 5.19 7.34 -1.43
C HIS A 30 6.48 6.99 -2.18
N ARG A 31 7.32 6.14 -1.58
CA ARG A 31 8.55 5.64 -2.23
C ARG A 31 8.21 4.87 -3.50
N PHE A 32 7.24 3.96 -3.44
CA PHE A 32 6.84 3.15 -4.59
C PHE A 32 6.43 4.02 -5.80
N PHE A 33 5.64 5.07 -5.60
CA PHE A 33 5.21 5.95 -6.69
C PHE A 33 6.29 6.94 -7.16
N MET A 34 7.25 7.30 -6.29
CA MET A 34 8.43 8.06 -6.70
C MET A 34 9.35 7.21 -7.61
N GLU A 35 9.46 5.91 -7.33
CA GLU A 35 10.25 4.95 -8.12
C GLU A 35 9.51 4.46 -9.38
N ASN A 36 8.17 4.51 -9.38
CA ASN A 36 7.32 4.12 -10.51
C ASN A 36 6.39 5.28 -10.92
N PRO A 37 6.91 6.37 -11.53
CA PRO A 37 6.13 7.58 -11.80
C PRO A 37 4.92 7.36 -12.73
N SER A 38 4.99 6.36 -13.61
CA SER A 38 3.89 5.95 -14.49
C SER A 38 2.63 5.54 -13.70
N LEU A 39 2.82 4.94 -12.53
CA LEU A 39 1.76 4.41 -11.66
C LEU A 39 1.21 5.45 -10.67
N SER A 40 1.77 6.67 -10.64
CA SER A 40 1.34 7.76 -9.76
C SER A 40 -0.04 8.36 -10.12
N GLY A 41 -0.75 7.82 -11.13
CA GLY A 41 -2.06 8.33 -11.56
C GLY A 41 -2.01 9.53 -12.52
N ARG A 42 -0.84 9.87 -13.05
CA ARG A 42 -0.64 10.91 -14.10
C ARG A 42 -0.35 10.33 -15.50
N GLY A 43 -0.25 9.01 -15.62
CA GLY A 43 -0.06 8.31 -16.89
C GLY A 43 -1.24 7.40 -17.21
N SER A 44 -1.55 7.24 -18.49
CA SER A 44 -2.49 6.24 -19.03
C SER A 44 -2.01 4.78 -18.85
N ALA A 45 -0.87 4.57 -18.21
CA ALA A 45 -0.27 3.28 -17.91
C ALA A 45 -0.75 2.81 -16.53
N GLY A 46 -1.83 2.03 -16.50
CA GLY A 46 -2.32 1.47 -15.23
C GLY A 46 -3.43 0.44 -15.36
N ALA A 47 -4.06 0.29 -16.53
CA ALA A 47 -5.15 -0.66 -16.70
C ALA A 47 -4.71 -2.08 -17.10
N GLY A 48 -3.45 -2.27 -17.55
CA GLY A 48 -2.97 -3.55 -18.10
C GLY A 48 -1.89 -4.26 -17.29
N ASP A 49 -0.93 -3.52 -16.72
CA ASP A 49 0.31 -4.08 -16.12
C ASP A 49 0.45 -3.77 -14.62
N VAL A 50 -0.62 -3.34 -13.94
CA VAL A 50 -0.58 -3.15 -12.49
C VAL A 50 -0.70 -4.52 -11.85
N PRO A 51 0.31 -5.00 -11.07
CA PRO A 51 0.13 -6.17 -10.23
C PRO A 51 -1.07 -5.91 -9.34
N GLU A 52 -2.06 -6.79 -9.39
CA GLU A 52 -3.32 -6.67 -8.67
C GLU A 52 -3.04 -6.34 -7.20
N LEU A 53 -3.32 -5.10 -6.80
CA LEU A 53 -2.98 -4.60 -5.46
C LEU A 53 -3.93 -5.13 -4.37
N THR A 54 -4.75 -6.13 -4.71
CA THR A 54 -5.81 -6.71 -3.89
C THR A 54 -5.87 -8.22 -4.10
N HIS A 55 -5.01 -8.97 -3.40
CA HIS A 55 -5.39 -10.32 -3.00
C HIS A 55 -5.95 -10.23 -1.59
N SER A 56 -7.27 -10.07 -1.53
CA SER A 56 -8.08 -10.54 -0.42
C SER A 56 -9.07 -11.52 -1.06
N ASP A 57 -8.71 -12.81 -1.07
CA ASP A 57 -9.71 -13.86 -1.15
C ASP A 57 -10.38 -13.91 0.23
N ASP A 58 -11.44 -13.12 0.38
CA ASP A 58 -12.52 -13.27 1.36
C ASP A 58 -13.80 -12.62 0.82
#